data_AF-A0A528FPG4-F1
#
_entry.id   AF-A0A528FPG4-F1
#
_cell.length_a   1.000
_cell.length_b   1.000
_cell.length_c   1.000
_cell.angle_alpha   90.00
_cell.angle_beta   90.00
_cell.angle_gamma   90.00
#
_symmetry.space_group_name_H-M   'P 1'
#
loop_
_entity.id
_entity.type
_entity.pdbx_description
1 polymer ?
#
loop_
_entity_poly.entity_id
_entity_poly.type
_entity_poly.pdbx_seq_one_letter_code
_entity_poly.pdbx_strand_id
1 'polypeptide(L)'
;QIPHWQTFLEDYDRLTLANMSVHHLDVLRFLFGDPQEITTLTRKDPRTKFDHSDGITVSTLRFPSGVLAVSLEDVWSGPRQEGY
;
A
#
# COMPACT_ATOMS: atom_id res chain seq x y z
N GLN A 1 -7.21 2.93 -17.46
CA GLN A 1 -6.10 1.96 -17.26
C GLN A 1 -6.03 1.67 -15.77
N ILE A 2 -5.72 0.44 -15.36
CA ILE A 2 -5.48 0.11 -13.95
C ILE A 2 -4.00 0.37 -13.64
N PRO A 3 -3.67 1.01 -12.52
CA PRO A 3 -4.56 1.81 -11.68
C PRO A 3 -4.93 3.13 -12.36
N HIS A 4 -6.09 3.69 -12.00
CA HIS A 4 -6.47 5.04 -12.41
C HIS A 4 -5.99 6.02 -11.32
N TRP A 5 -4.72 6.42 -11.41
CA TRP A 5 -4.15 7.41 -10.51
C TRP A 5 -4.86 8.76 -10.64
N GLN A 6 -5.23 9.36 -9.51
CA GLN A 6 -5.64 10.76 -9.48
C GLN A 6 -4.42 11.65 -9.77
N THR A 7 -4.58 12.67 -10.60
CA THR A 7 -3.45 13.48 -11.10
C THR A 7 -2.66 14.20 -10.00
N PHE A 8 -3.29 14.54 -8.87
CA PHE A 8 -2.59 15.17 -7.74
C PHE A 8 -1.57 14.24 -7.07
N LEU A 9 -1.63 12.93 -7.31
CA LEU A 9 -0.67 11.97 -6.74
C LEU A 9 0.70 12.02 -7.42
N GLU A 10 0.80 12.64 -8.61
CA GLU A 10 2.08 12.82 -9.30
C GLU A 10 3.03 13.76 -8.53
N ASP A 11 2.47 14.65 -7.70
CA ASP A 11 3.23 15.59 -6.87
C ASP A 11 3.65 14.98 -5.51
N TYR A 12 3.25 13.74 -5.22
CA TYR A 12 3.54 13.10 -3.95
C TYR A 12 4.86 12.33 -4.03
N ASP A 13 5.74 12.56 -3.06
CA ASP A 13 6.99 11.80 -2.93
C ASP A 13 6.70 10.29 -2.74
N ARG A 14 5.71 9.97 -1.90
CA ARG A 14 5.26 8.59 -1.63
C ARG A 14 3.91 8.32 -2.29
N LEU A 15 3.84 7.34 -3.18
CA LEU A 15 2.66 7.08 -4.00
C LEU A 15 1.76 6.00 -3.40
N THR A 16 2.16 4.73 -3.45
CA THR A 16 1.33 3.60 -2.97
C THR A 16 1.15 3.65 -1.45
N LEU A 17 2.18 4.07 -0.70
CA LEU A 17 2.07 4.27 0.74
C LEU A 17 0.98 5.28 1.12
N ALA A 18 0.95 6.43 0.44
CA ALA A 18 0.03 7.50 0.75
C ALA A 18 -1.38 7.27 0.17
N ASN A 19 -1.46 6.66 -1.01
CA ASN A 19 -2.72 6.45 -1.70
C ASN A 19 -3.46 5.18 -1.26
N MET A 20 -2.74 4.13 -0.84
CA MET A 20 -3.34 2.82 -0.54
C MET A 20 -2.97 2.30 0.84
N SER A 21 -1.68 2.17 1.15
CA SER A 21 -1.26 1.51 2.39
C SER A 21 -1.85 2.22 3.61
N VAL A 22 -2.03 3.54 3.58
CA VAL A 22 -2.67 4.29 4.67
C VAL A 22 -4.04 3.71 5.08
N HIS A 23 -4.85 3.29 4.11
CA HIS A 23 -6.18 2.73 4.38
C HIS A 23 -6.10 1.33 4.99
N HIS A 24 -5.17 0.50 4.51
CA HIS A 24 -4.96 -0.83 5.06
C HIS A 24 -4.38 -0.77 6.47
N LEU A 25 -3.38 0.10 6.69
CA LEU A 25 -2.78 0.34 8.00
C LEU A 25 -3.80 0.88 9.00
N ASP A 26 -4.71 1.77 8.58
CA ASP A 26 -5.78 2.28 9.42
C ASP A 26 -6.79 1.18 9.81
N VAL A 27 -7.20 0.33 8.86
CA VAL A 27 -8.07 -0.83 9.16
C VAL A 27 -7.40 -1.80 10.12
N LEU A 28 -6.12 -2.11 9.92
CA LEU A 28 -5.38 -2.98 10.84
C LEU A 28 -5.30 -2.39 12.25
N ARG A 29 -5.11 -1.07 12.37
CA ARG A 29 -5.13 -0.38 13.66
C ARG A 29 -6.52 -0.39 14.31
N PHE A 30 -7.56 -0.15 13.51
CA PHE A 30 -8.95 -0.21 13.98
C PHE A 30 -9.31 -1.60 14.53
N LEU A 31 -8.87 -2.66 13.85
CA LEU A 31 -9.20 -4.04 14.23
C LEU A 31 -8.35 -4.58 15.40
N PHE A 32 -7.06 -4.22 15.45
CA PHE A 32 -6.09 -4.86 16.36
C PHE A 32 -5.42 -3.92 17.36
N GLY A 33 -5.76 -2.64 17.35
CA GLY A 33 -5.16 -1.60 18.20
C GLY A 33 -3.86 -1.05 17.63
N ASP A 34 -3.03 -0.40 18.45
CA ASP A 34 -1.76 0.15 17.97
C ASP A 34 -0.65 -0.92 17.88
N PRO A 35 0.10 -1.00 16.77
CA PRO A 35 1.22 -1.92 16.64
C PRO A 35 2.40 -1.48 17.52
N GLN A 36 3.16 -2.45 18.02
CA GLN A 36 4.44 -2.20 18.71
C GLN A 36 5.57 -1.94 17.71
N GLU A 37 5.48 -2.53 16.53
CA GLU A 37 6.50 -2.43 15.50
C GLU A 37 5.85 -2.55 14.12
N ILE A 38 6.35 -1.77 13.17
CA ILE A 38 6.06 -1.88 11.75
C ILE A 38 7.37 -1.86 10.97
N THR A 39 7.53 -2.80 10.04
CA THR A 39 8.59 -2.77 9.03
C THR A 39 7.95 -2.73 7.66
N THR A 40 8.38 -1.79 6.81
CA THR A 40 7.86 -1.63 5.46
C THR A 40 8.99 -1.69 4.46
N LEU A 41 8.85 -2.57 3.48
CA LEU A 41 9.71 -2.64 2.31
C LEU A 41 8.98 -2.03 1.12
N THR A 42 9.67 -1.15 0.40
CA THR A 42 9.13 -0.49 -0.78
C THR A 42 10.06 -0.63 -1.97
N ARG A 43 9.49 -0.54 -3.17
CA ARG A 43 10.23 -0.29 -4.40
C ARG A 43 9.37 0.52 -5.37
N LYS A 44 10.03 1.21 -6.30
CA LYS A 44 9.37 1.80 -7.47
C LYS A 44 8.67 0.71 -8.29
N ASP A 45 7.49 1.02 -8.82
CA ASP A 45 6.79 0.17 -9.77
C ASP A 45 7.16 0.57 -11.20
N PRO A 46 7.76 -0.33 -12.01
CA PRO A 46 8.18 0.01 -13.37
C PRO A 46 7.00 0.33 -14.32
N ARG A 47 5.76 0.04 -13.92
CA ARG A 47 4.56 0.30 -14.72
C ARG A 47 4.03 1.73 -14.52
N THR A 48 4.39 2.38 -13.41
CA THR A 48 4.05 3.79 -13.15
C THR A 48 4.99 4.70 -13.93
N LYS A 49 4.42 5.61 -14.72
CA LYS A 49 5.16 6.41 -15.73
C LYS A 49 5.71 7.74 -15.23
N PHE A 50 5.22 8.21 -14.09
CA PHE A 50 5.68 9.44 -13.44
C PHE A 50 6.64 9.10 -12.29
N ASP A 51 7.41 10.08 -11.83
CA ASP A 51 8.37 9.86 -10.76
C ASP A 51 7.66 9.57 -9.42
N HIS A 52 8.23 8.67 -8.64
CA HIS A 52 7.70 8.22 -7.36
C HIS A 52 8.81 7.51 -6.59
N SER A 53 8.75 7.52 -5.25
CA SER A 53 9.70 6.78 -4.42
C SER A 53 9.25 5.34 -4.12
N ASP A 54 7.94 5.06 -4.19
CA ASP A 54 7.34 3.74 -3.96
C ASP A 54 6.17 3.46 -4.92
N GLY A 55 5.93 2.18 -5.21
CA GLY A 55 4.83 1.74 -6.06
C GLY A 55 4.34 0.33 -5.72
N ILE A 56 5.22 -0.50 -5.17
CA ILE A 56 4.89 -1.81 -4.59
C ILE A 56 5.40 -1.82 -3.16
N THR A 57 4.52 -2.16 -2.22
CA THR A 57 4.80 -2.07 -0.78
C THR A 57 4.39 -3.34 -0.05
N VAL A 58 5.21 -3.72 0.94
CA VAL A 58 4.93 -4.82 1.86
C VAL A 58 5.21 -4.33 3.27
N SER A 59 4.21 -4.42 4.14
CA SER A 59 4.34 -4.04 5.55
C SER A 59 4.07 -5.23 6.47
N THR A 60 4.94 -5.43 7.45
CA THR A 60 4.71 -6.37 8.56
C THR A 60 4.46 -5.58 9.83
N LEU A 61 3.40 -5.94 10.58
CA LEU A 61 3.03 -5.27 11.82
C LEU A 61 2.91 -6.29 12.95
N ARG A 62 3.51 -5.97 14.09
CA ARG A 62 3.37 -6.74 15.33
C ARG A 62 2.52 -5.99 16.34
N PHE A 63 1.50 -6.64 16.90
CA PHE A 63 0.61 -6.05 17.89
C PHE A 63 0.89 -6.62 19.30
N PRO A 64 0.55 -5.89 20.38
CA PRO A 64 0.71 -6.37 21.76
C PRO A 64 0.00 -7.69 22.06
N SER A 65 -1.08 -7.98 21.32
CA SER A 65 -1.85 -9.23 21.42
C SER A 65 -1.11 -10.47 20.90
N GLY A 66 0.04 -10.29 20.23
CA GLY A 66 0.76 -11.35 19.52
C GLY A 66 0.32 -11.54 18.07
N VAL A 67 -0.68 -10.78 17.58
CA VAL A 67 -1.03 -10.77 16.15
C VAL A 67 0.14 -10.26 15.32
N LEU A 68 0.43 -10.97 14.23
CA LEU A 68 1.36 -10.57 13.19
C LEU A 68 0.57 -10.37 11.89
N ALA A 69 0.46 -9.13 11.43
CA ALA A 69 -0.21 -8.80 10.18
C ALA A 69 0.82 -8.60 9.05
N VAL A 70 0.43 -9.00 7.84
CA VAL A 70 1.14 -8.70 6.61
C VAL A 70 0.18 -7.95 5.69
N SER A 71 0.59 -6.78 5.23
CA SER A 71 -0.14 -5.98 4.25
C SER A 71 0.67 -5.91 2.96
N LEU A 72 0.01 -6.23 1.84
CA LEU A 72 0.59 -6.25 0.50
C LEU A 72 -0.21 -5.27 -0.35
N GLU A 73 0.45 -4.25 -0.88
CA GLU A 73 -0.19 -3.35 -1.83
C GLU A 73 0.50 -3.42 -3.21
N ASP A 74 -0.22 -4.02 -4.16
CA ASP A 74 0.04 -3.92 -5.58
C ASP A 74 -1.25 -3.49 -6.30
N VAL A 75 -1.33 -2.19 -6.58
CA VAL A 75 -2.48 -1.53 -7.21
C VAL A 75 -2.74 -1.96 -8.65
N TRP A 76 -1.82 -2.71 -9.26
CA TRP A 76 -1.96 -3.18 -10.63
C TRP A 76 -2.66 -4.54 -10.71
N SER A 77 -3.01 -5.16 -9.59
CA SER A 77 -3.63 -6.49 -9.57
C SER A 77 -5.17 -6.47 -9.67
N GLY A 78 -5.76 -5.33 -10.03
CA GLY A 78 -7.21 -5.21 -10.24
C GLY A 78 -7.73 -5.96 -11.49
N PRO A 79 -9.03 -6.27 -11.55
CA PRO A 79 -9.65 -7.03 -12.63
C PRO A 79 -9.47 -6.31 -13.97
N ARG A 80 -8.74 -6.94 -14.89
CA ARG A 80 -8.35 -6.34 -16.18
C ARG A 80 -9.40 -6.48 -17.27
N GLN A 81 -10.38 -7.36 -17.06
CA GLN A 81 -11.43 -7.70 -18.01
C GLN A 81 -12.63 -8.32 -17.28
N GLU A 82 -13.76 -8.45 -17.98
CA GLU A 82 -14.96 -9.11 -17.46
C GLU A 82 -14.67 -10.56 -17.06
N GLY A 83 -15.08 -10.96 -15.85
CA GLY A 83 -14.85 -12.31 -15.31
C GLY A 83 -13.47 -12.56 -14.68
N TYR A 84 -12.70 -11.50 -14.38
CA TYR A 84 -11.44 -11.56 -13.63
C TYR A 84 -11.63 -11.26 -12.14
#